data_AF-A0A0L0FIP2-F1
#
_entry.id   AF-A0A0L0FIP2-F1
#
_cell.length_a   1.000
_cell.length_b   1.000
_cell.length_c   1.000
_cell.angle_alpha   90.00
_cell.angle_beta   90.00
_cell.angle_gamma   90.00
#
_symmetry.space_group_name_H-M   'P 1'
#
loop_
_entity.id
_entity.type
_entity.pdbx_description
1 polymer ?
#
loop_
_entity_poly.entity_id
_entity_poly.type
_entity_poly.pdbx_seq_one_letter_code
_entity_poly.pdbx_strand_id
1 'polypeptide(L)'
;MKHQSELPSPIGTWLLFWPGAWSIALAGPVALTPHLGLLSTFAVGAFIMRGAGCTINDMWDRRIDDKVERTRSRPIASGDVSMDQAWKFLLGQLSLGLGVLLTLNPYSIVLGAASMGLVTTYPLAKRYTWYPQAILGLTFNWGALLGYTAVMGHSDFGITLPLYAAGVSWTMVYDTIYAHQVNHTQQTLE
;
A
#
# COMPACT_ATOMS: atom_id res chain seq x y z
N MET A 1 -14.09 6.86 -2.39
CA MET A 1 -12.78 6.25 -2.07
C MET A 1 -11.80 7.15 -1.28
N LYS A 2 -12.17 8.37 -0.87
CA LYS A 2 -11.21 9.40 -0.37
C LYS A 2 -11.08 9.54 1.17
N HIS A 3 -11.39 8.53 1.99
CA HIS A 3 -11.29 8.64 3.47
C HIS A 3 -10.21 7.75 4.08
N GLN A 4 -9.50 6.92 3.31
CA GLN A 4 -8.31 6.23 3.84
C GLN A 4 -7.12 7.19 4.12
N SER A 5 -7.32 8.50 3.96
CA SER A 5 -6.30 9.56 4.04
C SER A 5 -6.70 10.70 4.98
N GLU A 6 -7.72 10.54 5.81
CA GLU A 6 -7.92 11.40 7.00
C GLU A 6 -7.15 10.75 8.16
N LEU A 7 -5.96 11.29 8.46
CA LEU A 7 -4.90 10.69 9.27
C LEU A 7 -4.41 9.31 8.75
N PRO A 8 -3.18 8.89 9.09
CA PRO A 8 -2.74 7.52 8.87
C PRO A 8 -3.53 6.62 9.82
N SER A 9 -4.77 6.29 9.46
CA SER A 9 -5.49 5.24 10.16
C SER A 9 -4.63 3.98 10.07
N PRO A 10 -4.33 3.33 11.21
CA PRO A 10 -3.43 2.19 11.24
C PRO A 10 -3.91 1.05 10.33
N ILE A 11 -5.21 1.05 9.98
CA ILE A 11 -5.86 0.14 9.04
C ILE A 11 -5.07 0.05 7.72
N GLY A 12 -4.61 1.17 7.16
CA GLY A 12 -3.88 1.18 5.90
C GLY A 12 -2.57 0.39 5.98
N THR A 13 -1.86 0.51 7.10
CA THR A 13 -0.63 -0.25 7.37
C THR A 13 -0.93 -1.72 7.57
N TRP A 14 -2.00 -2.05 8.31
CA TRP A 14 -2.43 -3.43 8.51
C TRP A 14 -2.79 -4.12 7.19
N LEU A 15 -3.43 -3.42 6.26
CA LEU A 15 -3.77 -3.97 4.94
C LEU A 15 -2.53 -4.30 4.09
N LEU A 16 -1.43 -3.56 4.22
CA LEU A 16 -0.15 -3.89 3.57
C LEU A 16 0.61 -5.00 4.30
N PHE A 17 0.50 -5.03 5.64
CA PHE A 17 1.23 -5.98 6.47
C PHE A 17 0.70 -7.42 6.35
N TRP A 18 -0.62 -7.62 6.47
CA TRP A 18 -1.21 -8.95 6.62
C TRP A 18 -0.95 -9.90 5.44
N PRO A 19 -1.05 -9.48 4.16
CA PRO A 19 -0.72 -10.36 3.03
C PRO A 19 0.69 -10.92 3.12
N GLY A 20 1.66 -10.10 3.55
CA GLY A 20 3.03 -10.53 3.80
C GLY A 20 3.15 -11.50 4.98
N ALA A 21 2.51 -11.18 6.10
CA ALA A 21 2.54 -12.03 7.29
C ALA A 21 1.94 -13.43 7.04
N TRP A 22 0.81 -13.51 6.33
CA TRP A 22 0.21 -14.79 5.95
C TRP A 22 1.12 -15.60 5.03
N SER A 23 1.77 -14.93 4.08
CA SER A 23 2.70 -15.55 3.14
C SER A 23 3.96 -16.08 3.83
N ILE A 24 4.51 -15.34 4.80
CA ILE A 24 5.61 -15.79 5.67
C ILE A 24 5.20 -17.04 6.45
N ALA A 25 3.99 -17.05 7.02
CA ALA A 25 3.48 -18.21 7.76
C ALA A 25 3.30 -19.46 6.88
N LEU A 26 2.94 -19.30 5.61
CA LEU A 26 2.80 -20.39 4.65
C LEU A 26 4.14 -20.99 4.19
N ALA A 27 5.26 -20.28 4.36
CA ALA A 27 6.58 -20.73 3.94
C ALA A 27 7.15 -21.91 4.77
N GLY A 28 6.40 -22.42 5.76
CA GLY A 28 6.69 -23.65 6.48
C GLY A 28 7.31 -23.45 7.87
N PRO A 29 7.62 -24.56 8.57
CA PRO A 29 8.09 -24.54 9.96
C PRO A 29 9.57 -24.15 10.02
N VAL A 30 9.87 -22.87 9.78
CA VAL A 30 11.15 -22.26 10.17
C VAL A 30 11.03 -21.85 11.65
N ALA A 31 12.15 -21.86 12.39
CA ALA A 31 12.16 -21.50 13.80
C ALA A 31 11.38 -20.19 14.07
N LEU A 32 10.65 -20.12 15.19
CA LEU A 32 9.80 -18.97 15.52
C LEU A 32 10.58 -17.64 15.57
N THR A 33 11.88 -17.71 15.89
CA THR A 33 12.78 -16.55 16.05
C THR A 33 13.11 -15.82 14.74
N PRO A 34 13.57 -16.48 13.64
CA PRO A 34 13.76 -15.80 12.34
C PRO A 34 12.45 -15.21 11.77
N HIS A 35 11.29 -15.81 12.07
CA HIS A 35 10.00 -15.27 11.65
C HIS A 35 9.62 -13.96 12.34
N LEU A 36 9.91 -13.78 13.63
CA LEU A 36 9.61 -12.52 14.34
C LEU A 36 10.43 -11.35 13.80
N GLY A 37 11.70 -11.59 13.45
CA GLY A 37 12.55 -10.58 12.80
C GLY A 37 11.95 -10.17 11.46
N LEU A 38 11.59 -11.14 10.63
CA LEU A 38 11.03 -10.89 9.31
C LEU A 38 9.64 -10.22 9.36
N LEU A 39 8.76 -10.66 10.27
CA LEU A 39 7.47 -10.02 10.52
C LEU A 39 7.67 -8.56 10.95
N SER A 40 8.66 -8.28 11.80
CA SER A 40 8.99 -6.90 12.18
C SER A 40 9.49 -6.09 10.99
N THR A 41 10.34 -6.67 10.14
CA THR A 41 10.79 -6.05 8.88
C THR A 41 9.60 -5.70 7.97
N PHE A 42 8.65 -6.63 7.80
CA PHE A 42 7.44 -6.39 7.02
C PHE A 42 6.52 -5.35 7.66
N ALA A 43 6.38 -5.32 8.98
CA ALA A 43 5.58 -4.31 9.68
C ALA A 43 6.16 -2.89 9.48
N VAL A 44 7.48 -2.75 9.63
CA VAL A 44 8.19 -1.48 9.39
C VAL A 44 8.07 -1.08 7.92
N GLY A 45 8.31 -2.01 6.99
CA GLY A 45 8.14 -1.78 5.56
C GLY A 45 6.73 -1.34 5.19
N ALA A 46 5.70 -2.01 5.71
CA ALA A 46 4.30 -1.67 5.49
C ALA A 46 3.96 -0.27 6.01
N PHE A 47 4.47 0.10 7.20
CA PHE A 47 4.26 1.44 7.76
C PHE A 47 4.89 2.54 6.89
N ILE A 48 6.15 2.35 6.50
CA ILE A 48 6.88 3.30 5.65
C ILE A 48 6.21 3.44 4.28
N MET A 49 5.91 2.31 3.62
CA MET A 49 5.31 2.30 2.28
C MET A 49 3.88 2.83 2.28
N ARG A 50 3.12 2.61 3.36
CA ARG A 50 1.81 3.25 3.51
C ARG A 50 1.96 4.76 3.60
N GLY A 51 2.92 5.25 4.38
CA GLY A 51 3.26 6.67 4.45
C GLY A 51 3.60 7.24 3.07
N ALA A 52 4.50 6.59 2.33
CA ALA A 52 4.90 7.01 0.99
C ALA A 52 3.72 7.05 0.02
N GLY A 53 2.87 6.01 0.05
CA GLY A 53 1.65 5.96 -0.77
C GLY A 53 0.67 7.09 -0.46
N CYS A 54 0.47 7.44 0.82
CA CYS A 54 -0.34 8.59 1.21
C CYS A 54 0.27 9.91 0.71
N THR A 55 1.58 10.11 0.87
CA THR A 55 2.27 11.31 0.38
C THR A 55 2.15 11.46 -1.15
N ILE A 56 2.35 10.38 -1.91
CA ILE A 56 2.13 10.37 -3.37
C ILE A 56 0.68 10.74 -3.70
N ASN A 57 -0.29 10.15 -3.00
CA ASN A 57 -1.70 10.45 -3.23
C ASN A 57 -2.03 11.92 -2.97
N ASP A 58 -1.58 12.50 -1.86
CA ASP A 58 -1.84 13.91 -1.53
C ASP A 58 -1.16 14.87 -2.52
N MET A 59 0.06 14.55 -2.96
CA MET A 59 0.77 15.32 -3.99
C MET A 59 0.01 15.34 -5.32
N TRP A 60 -0.56 14.19 -5.74
CA TRP A 60 -1.33 14.08 -6.97
C TRP A 60 -2.72 14.72 -6.87
N ASP A 61 -3.37 14.58 -5.71
CA ASP A 61 -4.76 15.00 -5.51
C ASP A 61 -4.89 16.46 -5.03
N ARG A 62 -3.78 17.17 -4.75
CA ARG A 62 -3.72 18.58 -4.31
C ARG A 62 -4.78 19.49 -4.93
N ARG A 63 -4.84 19.57 -6.27
CA ARG A 63 -5.76 20.49 -6.97
C ARG A 63 -7.23 20.11 -6.85
N ILE A 64 -7.50 18.82 -6.66
CA ILE A 64 -8.86 18.29 -6.49
C ILE A 64 -9.27 18.48 -5.03
N ASP A 65 -8.35 18.22 -4.11
CA ASP A 65 -8.61 18.30 -2.67
C ASP A 65 -8.82 19.74 -2.18
N ASP A 66 -8.17 20.74 -2.78
CA ASP A 66 -8.43 22.16 -2.52
C ASP A 66 -9.87 22.60 -2.87
N LYS A 67 -10.53 21.89 -3.78
CA LYS A 67 -11.90 22.20 -4.24
C LYS A 67 -12.99 21.47 -3.48
N VAL A 68 -12.64 20.57 -2.57
CA VAL A 68 -13.60 19.70 -1.87
C VAL A 68 -13.56 20.05 -0.39
N GLU A 69 -14.69 20.53 0.14
CA GLU A 69 -14.81 21.02 1.52
C GLU A 69 -14.17 20.07 2.56
N ARG A 70 -14.42 18.77 2.42
CA ARG A 70 -13.87 17.74 3.32
C ARG A 70 -12.34 17.59 3.24
N THR A 71 -11.72 17.76 2.08
CA THR A 71 -10.28 17.49 1.88
C THR A 71 -9.44 18.74 1.70
N ARG A 72 -10.07 19.92 1.77
CA ARG A 72 -9.40 21.22 1.65
C ARG A 72 -8.39 21.50 2.77
N SER A 73 -8.61 20.93 3.96
CA SER A 73 -7.72 21.07 5.13
C SER A 73 -6.48 20.16 5.09
N ARG A 74 -6.28 19.37 4.04
CA ARG A 74 -5.10 18.51 3.94
C ARG A 74 -3.82 19.33 3.80
N PRO A 75 -2.69 18.95 4.42
CA PRO A 75 -1.49 19.79 4.50
C PRO A 75 -0.95 20.30 3.15
N ILE A 76 -1.00 19.46 2.10
CA ILE A 76 -0.54 19.86 0.75
C ILE A 76 -1.61 20.68 0.01
N ALA A 77 -2.90 20.45 0.28
CA ALA A 77 -4.02 21.18 -0.32
C ALA A 77 -4.18 22.58 0.30
N SER A 78 -4.10 22.69 1.63
CA SER A 78 -4.16 23.94 2.40
C SER A 78 -2.93 24.83 2.20
N GLY A 79 -1.81 24.26 1.73
CA GLY A 79 -0.54 24.97 1.54
C GLY A 79 0.36 24.98 2.77
N ASP A 80 -0.02 24.31 3.85
CA ASP A 80 0.80 24.17 5.06
C ASP A 80 2.13 23.43 4.79
N VAL A 81 2.12 22.52 3.81
CA VAL A 81 3.30 21.81 3.32
C VAL A 81 3.52 22.14 1.84
N SER A 82 4.71 22.64 1.51
CA SER A 82 5.08 22.95 0.14
C SER A 82 5.34 21.68 -0.68
N MET A 83 5.22 21.77 -2.01
CA MET A 83 5.49 20.63 -2.89
C MET A 83 6.94 20.14 -2.78
N ASP A 84 7.90 21.05 -2.53
CA ASP A 84 9.31 20.71 -2.31
C ASP A 84 9.52 19.95 -0.99
N GLN A 85 8.84 20.37 0.08
CA GLN A 85 8.84 19.64 1.36
C GLN A 85 8.23 18.24 1.21
N ALA A 86 7.13 18.12 0.46
CA ALA A 86 6.50 16.83 0.18
C ALA A 86 7.44 15.90 -0.60
N TRP A 87 8.17 16.41 -1.60
CA TRP A 87 9.18 15.64 -2.33
C TRP A 87 10.33 15.16 -1.43
N LYS A 88 10.86 16.03 -0.56
CA LYS A 88 11.92 15.67 0.39
C LYS A 88 11.44 14.60 1.38
N PHE A 89 10.21 14.73 1.87
CA PHE A 89 9.60 13.74 2.76
C PHE A 89 9.41 12.39 2.06
N LEU A 90 8.88 12.40 0.84
CA LEU A 90 8.73 11.20 0.02
C LEU A 90 10.08 10.52 -0.25
N LEU A 91 11.11 11.29 -0.59
CA LEU A 91 12.46 10.76 -0.80
C LEU A 91 13.00 10.09 0.47
N GLY A 92 12.77 10.69 1.64
CA GLY A 92 13.12 10.09 2.93
C GLY A 92 12.40 8.76 3.16
N GLN A 93 11.08 8.71 2.94
CA GLN A 93 10.29 7.48 3.08
C GLN A 93 10.75 6.40 2.11
N LEU A 94 10.99 6.72 0.83
CA LEU A 94 11.48 5.77 -0.16
C LEU A 94 12.89 5.29 0.15
N SER A 95 13.77 6.15 0.68
CA SER A 95 15.12 5.77 1.10
C SER A 95 15.08 4.80 2.28
N LEU A 96 14.22 5.05 3.28
CA LEU A 96 14.00 4.12 4.40
C LEU A 96 13.37 2.81 3.93
N GLY A 97 12.39 2.88 3.03
CA GLY A 97 11.75 1.70 2.44
C GLY A 97 12.74 0.84 1.64
N LEU A 98 13.65 1.48 0.88
CA LEU A 98 14.75 0.81 0.21
C LEU A 98 15.71 0.17 1.22
N GLY A 99 16.05 0.87 2.30
CA GLY A 99 16.89 0.32 3.37
C GLY A 99 16.30 -0.97 3.95
N VAL A 100 14.99 -1.00 4.20
CA VAL A 100 14.26 -2.21 4.64
C VAL A 100 14.26 -3.29 3.56
N LEU A 101 14.04 -2.92 2.30
CA LEU A 101 14.04 -3.89 1.20
C LEU A 101 15.39 -4.58 1.04
N LEU A 102 16.49 -3.83 1.18
CA LEU A 102 17.86 -4.34 1.07
C LEU A 102 18.27 -5.28 2.21
N THR A 103 17.50 -5.39 3.30
CA THR A 103 17.74 -6.41 4.33
C THR A 103 17.22 -7.79 3.94
N LEU A 104 16.48 -7.90 2.83
CA LEU A 104 15.94 -9.17 2.32
C LEU A 104 16.93 -9.87 1.38
N ASN A 105 16.61 -11.11 1.00
CA ASN A 105 17.40 -11.83 0.02
C ASN A 105 17.29 -11.21 -1.40
N PRO A 106 18.25 -11.48 -2.31
CA PRO A 106 18.29 -10.87 -3.65
C PRO A 106 17.01 -11.07 -4.48
N TYR A 107 16.38 -12.24 -4.38
CA TYR A 107 15.14 -12.52 -5.09
C TYR A 107 14.01 -11.60 -4.62
N SER A 108 13.84 -11.48 -3.29
CA SER A 108 12.86 -10.59 -2.68
C SER A 108 13.16 -9.11 -2.94
N ILE A 109 14.43 -8.71 -3.05
CA ILE A 109 14.79 -7.33 -3.43
C ILE A 109 14.23 -7.00 -4.81
N VAL A 110 14.49 -7.86 -5.81
CA VAL A 110 14.01 -7.65 -7.18
C VAL A 110 12.49 -7.68 -7.24
N LEU A 111 11.86 -8.66 -6.58
CA LEU A 111 10.41 -8.79 -6.56
C LEU A 111 9.73 -7.62 -5.83
N GLY A 112 10.31 -7.14 -4.73
CA GLY A 112 9.83 -5.99 -4.00
C GLY A 112 9.97 -4.70 -4.81
N ALA A 113 11.10 -4.51 -5.50
CA ALA A 113 11.30 -3.38 -6.41
C ALA A 113 10.30 -3.37 -7.58
N ALA A 114 9.92 -4.55 -8.09
CA ALA A 114 8.91 -4.67 -9.15
C ALA A 114 7.54 -4.11 -8.74
N SER A 115 7.20 -4.12 -7.44
CA SER A 115 5.95 -3.54 -6.93
C SER A 115 5.81 -2.03 -7.20
N MET A 116 6.94 -1.32 -7.37
CA MET A 116 6.94 0.11 -7.66
C MET A 116 6.22 0.46 -8.97
N GLY A 117 6.19 -0.47 -9.93
CA GLY A 117 5.38 -0.31 -11.15
C GLY A 117 3.88 -0.17 -10.84
N LEU A 118 3.36 -0.95 -9.89
CA LEU A 118 1.96 -0.84 -9.45
C LEU A 118 1.71 0.42 -8.62
N VAL A 119 2.62 0.72 -7.68
CA VAL A 119 2.51 1.91 -6.82
C VAL A 119 2.47 3.20 -7.65
N THR A 120 3.31 3.29 -8.68
CA THR A 120 3.37 4.46 -9.57
C THR A 120 2.20 4.54 -10.56
N THR A 121 1.61 3.40 -10.95
CA THR A 121 0.45 3.37 -11.85
C THR A 121 -0.88 3.59 -11.12
N TYR A 122 -0.97 3.35 -9.82
CA TYR A 122 -2.21 3.54 -9.05
C TYR A 122 -2.82 4.96 -9.15
N PRO A 123 -2.05 6.06 -9.01
CA PRO A 123 -2.58 7.42 -9.23
C PRO A 123 -3.16 7.64 -10.64
N LEU A 124 -2.58 7.00 -11.66
CA LEU A 124 -3.08 7.03 -13.03
C LEU A 124 -4.36 6.22 -13.17
N ALA A 125 -4.44 5.06 -12.53
CA ALA A 125 -5.62 4.21 -12.53
C ALA A 125 -6.87 4.97 -12.04
N LYS A 126 -6.73 5.76 -10.97
CA LYS A 126 -7.82 6.62 -10.45
C LYS A 126 -8.38 7.61 -11.49
N ARG A 127 -7.63 7.96 -12.53
CA ARG A 127 -7.98 9.00 -13.51
C ARG A 127 -8.44 8.44 -14.85
N TYR A 128 -7.95 7.26 -15.22
CA TYR A 128 -8.14 6.70 -16.56
C TYR A 128 -8.87 5.36 -16.58
N THR A 129 -9.13 4.75 -15.42
CA THR A 129 -9.83 3.46 -15.35
C THR A 129 -11.09 3.53 -14.51
N TRP A 130 -12.06 2.68 -14.85
CA TRP A 130 -13.32 2.50 -14.11
C TRP A 130 -13.16 1.55 -12.90
N TYR A 131 -12.00 0.90 -12.79
CA TYR A 131 -11.72 -0.12 -11.77
C TYR A 131 -10.40 0.16 -11.02
N PRO A 132 -10.20 1.36 -10.43
CA PRO A 132 -9.00 1.67 -9.66
C PRO A 132 -8.79 0.70 -8.47
N GLN A 133 -9.87 0.11 -7.94
CA GLN A 133 -9.82 -0.93 -6.90
C GLN A 133 -9.06 -2.19 -7.32
N ALA A 134 -9.01 -2.52 -8.62
CA ALA A 134 -8.24 -3.66 -9.10
C ALA A 134 -6.72 -3.40 -8.95
N ILE A 135 -6.26 -2.22 -9.37
CA ILE A 135 -4.85 -1.81 -9.22
C ILE A 135 -4.48 -1.63 -7.73
N LEU A 136 -5.40 -1.11 -6.92
CA LEU A 136 -5.22 -1.03 -5.47
C LEU A 136 -5.03 -2.43 -4.86
N GLY A 137 -5.89 -3.39 -5.22
CA GLY A 137 -5.81 -4.77 -4.78
C GLY A 137 -4.48 -5.41 -5.16
N LEU A 138 -4.04 -5.24 -6.41
CA LEU A 138 -2.74 -5.73 -6.86
C LEU A 138 -1.58 -5.14 -6.04
N THR A 139 -1.67 -3.85 -5.72
CA THR A 139 -0.64 -3.13 -4.96
C THR A 139 -0.59 -3.57 -3.49
N PHE A 140 -1.73 -3.58 -2.80
CA PHE A 140 -1.77 -3.88 -1.35
C PHE A 140 -1.44 -5.34 -1.04
N ASN A 141 -1.77 -6.25 -1.94
CA ASN A 141 -1.54 -7.67 -1.71
C ASN A 141 -0.17 -8.12 -2.19
N TRP A 142 0.69 -7.25 -2.74
CA TRP A 142 2.01 -7.66 -3.23
C TRP A 142 2.88 -8.35 -2.16
N GLY A 143 2.64 -8.02 -0.89
CA GLY A 143 3.21 -8.72 0.25
C GLY A 143 2.96 -10.23 0.23
N ALA A 144 1.84 -10.71 -0.31
CA ALA A 144 1.54 -12.13 -0.45
C ALA A 144 2.54 -12.87 -1.36
N LEU A 145 3.09 -12.20 -2.37
CA LEU A 145 4.15 -12.78 -3.22
C LEU A 145 5.50 -12.65 -2.51
N LEU A 146 5.76 -11.50 -1.89
CA LEU A 146 7.05 -11.18 -1.29
C LEU A 146 7.35 -12.01 -0.03
N GLY A 147 6.36 -12.23 0.84
CA GLY A 147 6.53 -12.88 2.16
C GLY A 147 7.14 -14.27 2.07
N TYR A 148 6.60 -15.13 1.20
CA TYR A 148 7.12 -16.47 0.96
C TYR A 148 8.55 -16.43 0.44
N THR A 149 8.81 -15.57 -0.54
CA THR A 149 10.16 -15.44 -1.13
C THR A 149 11.17 -14.92 -0.13
N ALA A 150 10.75 -14.11 0.84
CA ALA A 150 11.62 -13.57 1.88
C ALA A 150 12.14 -14.68 2.81
N VAL A 151 11.36 -15.74 3.00
CA VAL A 151 11.74 -16.94 3.76
C VAL A 151 12.51 -17.94 2.91
N MET A 152 12.02 -18.26 1.71
CA MET A 152 12.53 -19.38 0.89
C MET A 152 13.63 -18.98 -0.10
N GLY A 153 13.76 -17.70 -0.44
CA GLY A 153 14.70 -17.20 -1.45
C GLY A 153 14.29 -17.47 -2.90
N HIS A 154 13.12 -18.08 -3.13
CA HIS A 154 12.51 -18.31 -4.43
C HIS A 154 10.99 -18.24 -4.34
N SER A 155 10.30 -18.13 -5.48
CA SER A 155 8.84 -18.19 -5.54
C SER A 155 8.35 -19.64 -5.67
N ASP A 156 7.23 -19.95 -5.01
CA ASP A 156 6.36 -21.06 -5.37
C ASP A 156 4.99 -20.49 -5.72
N PHE A 157 4.70 -20.43 -7.02
CA PHE A 157 3.45 -19.86 -7.52
C PHE A 157 2.22 -20.72 -7.20
N GLY A 158 2.39 -22.00 -6.88
CA GLY A 158 1.30 -22.85 -6.40
C GLY A 158 0.76 -22.42 -5.04
N ILE A 159 1.61 -21.80 -4.22
CA ILE A 159 1.26 -21.30 -2.88
C ILE A 159 0.94 -19.80 -2.92
N THR A 160 1.79 -19.00 -3.57
CA THR A 160 1.70 -17.54 -3.50
C THR A 160 0.60 -16.95 -4.39
N LEU A 161 0.31 -17.53 -5.57
CA LEU A 161 -0.72 -16.99 -6.46
C LEU A 161 -2.15 -17.15 -5.91
N PRO A 162 -2.56 -18.30 -5.34
CA PRO A 162 -3.88 -18.41 -4.73
C PRO A 162 -4.08 -17.41 -3.58
N LEU A 163 -3.07 -17.23 -2.73
CA LEU A 163 -3.11 -16.23 -1.64
C LEU A 163 -3.22 -14.81 -2.20
N TYR A 164 -2.41 -14.48 -3.20
CA TYR A 164 -2.42 -13.17 -3.85
C TYR A 164 -3.78 -12.88 -4.51
N ALA A 165 -4.31 -13.83 -5.29
CA ALA A 165 -5.61 -13.71 -5.94
C ALA A 165 -6.76 -13.57 -4.93
N ALA A 166 -6.73 -14.32 -3.83
CA ALA A 166 -7.71 -14.18 -2.76
C ALA A 166 -7.66 -12.79 -2.12
N GLY A 167 -6.45 -12.28 -1.82
CA GLY A 167 -6.27 -10.95 -1.25
C GLY A 167 -6.71 -9.81 -2.19
N VAL A 168 -6.38 -9.91 -3.48
CA VAL A 168 -6.83 -8.97 -4.52
C VAL A 168 -8.35 -8.98 -4.63
N SER A 169 -8.95 -10.17 -4.69
CA SER A 169 -10.41 -10.32 -4.78
C SER A 169 -11.10 -9.73 -3.55
N TRP A 170 -10.56 -10.00 -2.35
CA TRP A 170 -11.05 -9.39 -1.11
C TRP A 170 -10.95 -7.86 -1.14
N THR A 171 -9.84 -7.33 -1.67
CA THR A 171 -9.66 -5.89 -1.83
C THR A 171 -10.70 -5.27 -2.74
N MET A 172 -10.99 -5.93 -3.86
CA MET A 172 -12.07 -5.47 -4.74
C MET A 172 -13.42 -5.45 -4.03
N VAL A 173 -13.74 -6.47 -3.22
CA VAL A 173 -15.00 -6.53 -2.48
C VAL A 173 -15.12 -5.39 -1.47
N TYR A 174 -14.19 -5.27 -0.52
CA TYR A 174 -14.34 -4.26 0.54
C TYR A 174 -14.23 -2.84 0.00
N ASP A 175 -13.37 -2.61 -1.00
CA ASP A 175 -13.15 -1.27 -1.56
C ASP A 175 -14.32 -0.83 -2.45
N THR A 176 -15.02 -1.76 -3.10
CA THR A 176 -16.27 -1.49 -3.82
C THR A 176 -17.40 -1.13 -2.86
N ILE A 177 -17.59 -1.90 -1.79
CA ILE A 177 -18.58 -1.58 -0.74
C ILE A 177 -18.30 -0.19 -0.17
N TYR A 178 -17.03 0.07 0.12
CA TYR A 178 -16.58 1.34 0.67
C TYR A 178 -16.82 2.52 -0.30
N ALA A 179 -16.59 2.34 -1.60
CA ALA A 179 -16.87 3.35 -2.61
C ALA A 179 -18.36 3.72 -2.67
N HIS A 180 -19.26 2.73 -2.56
CA HIS A 180 -20.70 2.96 -2.51
C HIS A 180 -21.13 3.77 -1.29
N GLN A 181 -20.59 3.46 -0.10
CA GLN A 181 -20.92 4.18 1.13
C GLN A 181 -20.58 5.68 1.03
N VAL A 182 -19.42 6.02 0.46
CA VAL A 182 -19.01 7.43 0.30
C VAL A 182 -19.94 8.19 -0.64
N ASN A 183 -20.38 7.57 -1.74
CA ASN A 183 -21.28 8.22 -2.69
C ASN A 183 -22.64 8.52 -2.05
N HIS A 184 -23.16 7.60 -1.23
CA HIS A 184 -24.42 7.83 -0.50
C HIS A 184 -24.33 8.97 0.51
N THR A 185 -23.20 9.10 1.23
CA THR A 185 -23.02 10.20 2.19
C THR A 185 -22.92 11.57 1.51
N GLN A 186 -22.40 11.65 0.29
CA GLN A 186 -22.35 12.92 -0.45
C GLN A 186 -23.73 13.38 -0.92
N GLN A 187 -24.63 12.47 -1.30
CA GLN A 187 -26.00 12.81 -1.72
C GLN A 187 -26.90 13.29 -0.57
N THR A 188 -26.61 12.91 0.67
CA THR A 188 -27.37 13.35 1.86
C THR A 188 -26.98 14.72 2.39
N LEU A 189 -25.93 15.34 1.85
CA LEU A 189 -25.40 16.64 2.28
C LEU A 189 -25.67 17.77 1.26
N GLU A 190 -26.41 17.47 0.20
CA GLU A 190 -26.99 18.43 -0.77
C GLU A 190 -28.51 18.51 -0.57
#